data_AF-A0AAQ5BGR8-F1
#
_entry.id   AF-A0AAQ5BGR8-F1
#
_cell.length_a   1.000
_cell.length_b   1.000
_cell.length_c   1.000
_cell.angle_alpha   90.00
_cell.angle_beta   90.00
_cell.angle_gamma   90.00
#
_symmetry.space_group_name_H-M   'P 1'
#
loop_
_entity.id
_entity.type
_entity.pdbx_description
1 polymer ?
#
loop_
_entity_poly.entity_id
_entity_poly.type
_entity_poly.pdbx_seq_one_letter_code
_entity_poly.pdbx_strand_id
1 'polypeptide(L)'
;MEGGLGRAVCLLTGASRGFGRTLAPLLASLLSPGSVLVLSARNDEALRQLEAELGAERSGLRVVRVPADLGAEAGLQQLLGALRELPRPKGLQRLLLINNAGPLDTDMQQLARETSVDPDMRKGLQELKAKGKLVDCKVSAQKLLSLLEKDEFKSGAHVDFYDK
;
A
#
# COMPACT_ATOMS: atom_id res chain seq x y z
N MET A 1 -6.69 -20.68 2.61
CA MET A 1 -7.75 -20.35 1.65
C MET A 1 -7.21 -19.24 0.76
N GLU A 2 -6.93 -19.52 -0.51
CA GLU A 2 -6.54 -18.49 -1.46
C GLU A 2 -7.78 -17.67 -1.86
N GLY A 3 -7.65 -16.34 -1.97
CA GLY A 3 -8.68 -15.53 -2.64
C GLY A 3 -9.69 -14.80 -1.75
N GLY A 4 -9.36 -14.45 -0.50
CA GLY A 4 -10.25 -13.63 0.35
C GLY A 4 -10.66 -12.30 -0.30
N LEU A 5 -9.82 -11.74 -1.18
CA LEU A 5 -10.11 -10.53 -1.93
C LEU A 5 -10.82 -10.75 -3.28
N GLY A 6 -10.96 -12.00 -3.73
CA GLY A 6 -11.49 -12.35 -5.05
C GLY A 6 -10.58 -11.91 -6.19
N ARG A 7 -11.13 -11.89 -7.42
CA ARG A 7 -10.43 -11.35 -8.59
C ARG A 7 -10.50 -9.83 -8.59
N ALA A 8 -9.36 -9.16 -8.44
CA ALA A 8 -9.31 -7.71 -8.28
C ALA A 8 -8.21 -7.04 -9.11
N VAL A 9 -8.36 -5.73 -9.28
CA VAL A 9 -7.26 -4.82 -9.64
C VAL A 9 -6.93 -4.03 -8.38
N CYS A 10 -5.69 -4.10 -7.92
CA CYS A 10 -5.24 -3.41 -6.71
C CYS A 10 -4.09 -2.46 -7.06
N LEU A 11 -4.29 -1.16 -6.89
CA LEU A 11 -3.24 -0.16 -6.98
C LEU A 11 -2.74 0.18 -5.58
N LEU A 12 -1.48 -0.12 -5.33
CA LEU A 12 -0.77 0.19 -4.10
C LEU A 12 0.28 1.27 -4.36
N THR A 13 0.06 2.46 -3.80
CA THR A 13 1.07 3.54 -3.82
C THR A 13 2.07 3.36 -2.68
N GLY A 14 3.25 3.98 -2.77
CA GLY A 14 4.30 3.86 -1.74
C GLY A 14 4.77 2.42 -1.50
N ALA A 15 4.74 1.56 -2.52
CA ALA A 15 4.97 0.12 -2.37
C ALA A 15 6.43 -0.28 -2.09
N SER A 16 7.40 0.62 -2.31
CA SER A 16 8.82 0.28 -2.27
C SER A 16 9.41 0.12 -0.86
N ARG A 17 8.76 0.66 0.19
CA ARG A 17 9.26 0.59 1.58
C ARG A 17 8.15 0.64 2.63
N GLY A 18 8.52 0.45 3.89
CA GLY A 18 7.64 0.62 5.04
C GLY A 18 6.34 -0.19 4.93
N PHE A 19 5.22 0.47 5.18
CA PHE A 19 3.90 -0.14 5.18
C PHE A 19 3.52 -0.76 3.83
N GLY A 20 3.66 -0.02 2.73
CA GLY A 20 3.31 -0.51 1.40
C GLY A 20 4.11 -1.76 1.02
N ARG A 21 5.42 -1.76 1.30
CA ARG A 21 6.29 -2.93 1.07
C ARG A 21 5.89 -4.15 1.89
N THR A 22 5.45 -3.92 3.11
CA THR A 22 4.97 -4.97 4.03
C THR A 22 3.60 -5.50 3.62
N LEU A 23 2.73 -4.62 3.12
CA LEU A 23 1.37 -4.94 2.72
C LEU A 23 1.32 -5.70 1.40
N ALA A 24 2.23 -5.43 0.45
CA ALA A 24 2.18 -6.01 -0.89
C ALA A 24 2.15 -7.56 -0.93
N PRO A 25 3.02 -8.30 -0.20
CA PRO A 25 2.94 -9.77 -0.16
C PRO A 25 1.66 -10.28 0.46
N LEU A 26 1.17 -9.60 1.50
CA LEU A 26 -0.07 -9.98 2.18
C LEU A 26 -1.28 -9.76 1.28
N LEU A 27 -1.36 -8.64 0.55
CA LEU A 27 -2.40 -8.41 -0.47
C LEU A 27 -2.33 -9.47 -1.56
N ALA A 28 -1.13 -9.72 -2.09
CA ALA A 28 -0.93 -10.75 -3.11
C ALA A 28 -1.49 -12.09 -2.65
N SER A 29 -1.34 -12.45 -1.35
CA SER A 29 -1.90 -13.65 -0.70
C SER A 29 -3.40 -13.81 -0.78
N LEU A 30 -4.13 -12.70 -0.83
CA LEU A 30 -5.59 -12.72 -0.82
C LEU A 30 -6.20 -12.51 -2.21
N LEU A 31 -5.39 -12.21 -3.23
CA LEU A 31 -5.85 -11.99 -4.59
C LEU A 31 -5.99 -13.33 -5.35
N SER A 32 -7.15 -13.56 -5.96
CA SER A 32 -7.38 -14.76 -6.78
C SER A 32 -6.64 -14.68 -8.12
N PRO A 33 -6.37 -15.82 -8.79
CA PRO A 33 -5.81 -15.84 -10.14
C PRO A 33 -6.60 -14.99 -11.14
N GLY A 34 -5.87 -14.31 -12.03
CA GLY A 34 -6.38 -13.31 -12.97
C GLY A 34 -6.49 -11.91 -12.39
N SER A 35 -6.05 -11.70 -11.14
CA SER A 35 -5.93 -10.36 -10.54
C SER A 35 -4.73 -9.59 -11.09
N VAL A 36 -4.78 -8.27 -10.93
CA VAL A 36 -3.67 -7.36 -11.26
C VAL A 36 -3.27 -6.59 -10.00
N LEU A 37 -2.00 -6.64 -9.62
CA LEU A 37 -1.43 -5.83 -8.54
C LEU A 37 -0.47 -4.80 -9.14
N VAL A 38 -0.85 -3.53 -9.04
CA VAL A 38 -0.08 -2.39 -9.53
C VAL A 38 0.72 -1.81 -8.37
N LEU A 39 2.03 -1.78 -8.50
CA LEU A 39 2.96 -1.27 -7.49
C LEU A 39 3.53 0.06 -7.97
N SER A 40 3.28 1.14 -7.23
CA SER A 40 3.81 2.47 -7.55
C SER A 40 4.63 3.05 -6.41
N ALA A 41 5.82 3.55 -6.74
CA ALA A 41 6.74 4.26 -5.85
C ALA A 41 7.84 4.94 -6.68
N ARG A 42 8.65 5.79 -6.04
CA ARG A 42 9.76 6.51 -6.72
C ARG A 42 10.97 5.64 -7.04
N ASN A 43 11.21 4.58 -6.26
CA ASN A 43 12.40 3.73 -6.41
C ASN A 43 12.07 2.50 -7.27
N ASP A 44 12.44 2.53 -8.55
CA ASP A 44 12.17 1.43 -9.49
C ASP A 44 12.88 0.12 -9.10
N GLU A 45 14.12 0.20 -8.60
CA GLU A 45 14.88 -0.98 -8.23
C GLU A 45 14.22 -1.75 -7.08
N ALA A 46 13.77 -1.02 -6.06
CA ALA A 46 13.00 -1.61 -4.97
C ALA A 46 11.67 -2.22 -5.44
N LEU A 47 11.01 -1.61 -6.44
CA LEU A 47 9.81 -2.19 -7.05
C LEU A 47 10.14 -3.47 -7.82
N ARG A 48 11.24 -3.51 -8.58
CA ARG A 48 11.70 -4.70 -9.32
C ARG A 48 11.95 -5.87 -8.39
N GLN A 49 12.65 -5.62 -7.29
CA GLN A 49 12.88 -6.64 -6.27
C GLN A 49 11.56 -7.17 -5.71
N LEU A 50 10.62 -6.28 -5.36
CA LEU A 50 9.30 -6.68 -4.86
C LEU A 50 8.50 -7.47 -5.91
N GLU A 51 8.50 -7.05 -7.18
CA GLU A 51 7.84 -7.80 -8.25
C GLU A 51 8.42 -9.21 -8.40
N ALA A 52 9.74 -9.35 -8.35
CA ALA A 52 10.42 -10.65 -8.46
C ALA A 52 10.04 -11.58 -7.30
N GLU A 53 10.01 -11.07 -6.08
CA GLU A 53 9.55 -11.82 -4.90
C GLU A 53 8.10 -12.30 -5.05
N LEU A 54 7.19 -11.42 -5.47
CA LEU A 54 5.77 -11.75 -5.63
C LEU A 54 5.51 -12.71 -6.80
N GLY A 55 6.29 -12.60 -7.87
CA GLY A 55 6.17 -13.43 -9.08
C GLY A 55 6.64 -14.86 -8.86
N ALA A 56 7.66 -15.07 -8.01
CA ALA A 56 8.16 -16.39 -7.66
C ALA A 56 7.11 -17.23 -6.90
N GLU A 57 6.20 -16.57 -6.18
CA GLU A 57 5.28 -17.22 -5.26
C GLU A 57 3.92 -17.59 -5.87
N ARG A 58 3.55 -17.09 -7.07
CA ARG A 58 2.15 -17.10 -7.54
C ARG A 58 1.93 -17.32 -9.03
N SER A 59 1.38 -18.47 -9.39
CA SER A 59 0.83 -18.70 -10.74
C SER A 59 -0.49 -17.94 -10.92
N GLY A 60 -0.49 -16.88 -11.75
CA GLY A 60 -1.73 -16.22 -12.20
C GLY A 60 -2.03 -14.85 -11.60
N LEU A 61 -1.18 -14.30 -10.72
CA LEU A 61 -1.21 -12.88 -10.36
C LEU A 61 -0.37 -12.08 -11.35
N ARG A 62 -0.94 -11.04 -11.97
CA ARG A 62 -0.16 -10.12 -12.78
C ARG A 62 0.33 -8.97 -11.91
N VAL A 63 1.64 -8.87 -11.70
CA VAL A 63 2.24 -7.71 -11.05
C VAL A 63 2.64 -6.70 -12.13
N VAL A 64 2.39 -5.42 -11.89
CA VAL A 64 2.75 -4.31 -12.78
C VAL A 64 3.43 -3.23 -11.98
N ARG A 65 4.68 -2.91 -12.31
CA ARG A 65 5.40 -1.79 -11.70
C ARG A 65 5.14 -0.49 -12.44
N VAL A 66 4.97 0.58 -11.68
CA VAL A 66 4.89 1.94 -12.22
C VAL A 66 5.76 2.87 -11.37
N PRO A 67 7.06 3.01 -11.71
CA PRO A 67 7.97 3.88 -10.98
C PRO A 67 7.59 5.34 -11.23
N ALA A 68 6.96 5.99 -10.26
CA ALA A 68 6.38 7.31 -10.42
C ALA A 68 6.48 8.13 -9.13
N ASP A 69 6.71 9.43 -9.28
CA ASP A 69 6.54 10.41 -8.22
C ASP A 69 5.15 11.03 -8.30
N LEU A 70 4.25 10.61 -7.40
CA LEU A 70 2.88 11.12 -7.36
C LEU A 70 2.77 12.56 -6.81
N GLY A 71 3.87 13.12 -6.31
CA GLY A 71 3.97 14.55 -5.99
C GLY A 71 4.17 15.44 -7.22
N ALA A 72 4.45 14.86 -8.39
CA ALA A 72 4.65 15.57 -9.64
C ALA A 72 3.57 15.18 -10.67
N GLU A 73 3.11 16.14 -11.46
CA GLU A 73 2.09 15.92 -12.50
C GLU A 73 2.54 14.84 -13.50
N ALA A 74 3.81 14.85 -13.90
CA ALA A 74 4.36 13.85 -14.81
C ALA A 74 4.24 12.42 -14.26
N GLY A 75 4.51 12.22 -12.96
CA GLY A 75 4.38 10.90 -12.34
C GLY A 75 2.92 10.46 -12.22
N LEU A 76 1.99 11.39 -11.98
CA LEU A 76 0.55 11.08 -12.03
C LEU A 76 0.11 10.67 -13.44
N GLN A 77 0.53 11.40 -14.48
CA GLN A 77 0.21 11.06 -15.87
C GLN A 77 0.78 9.69 -16.27
N GLN A 78 2.01 9.38 -15.84
CA GLN A 78 2.61 8.07 -16.06
C GLN A 78 1.79 6.96 -15.42
N LEU A 79 1.34 7.15 -14.16
CA LEU A 79 0.47 6.19 -13.49
C LEU A 79 -0.85 6.00 -14.22
N LEU A 80 -1.51 7.09 -14.59
CA LEU A 80 -2.77 7.04 -15.33
C LEU A 80 -2.62 6.36 -16.69
N GLY A 81 -1.52 6.61 -17.40
CA GLY A 81 -1.18 5.92 -18.65
C GLY A 81 -1.07 4.42 -18.44
N ALA A 82 -0.28 3.98 -17.46
CA ALA A 82 -0.13 2.56 -17.14
C ALA A 82 -1.47 1.90 -16.77
N LEU A 83 -2.31 2.58 -15.98
CA LEU A 83 -3.64 2.08 -15.59
C LEU A 83 -4.59 1.91 -16.79
N ARG A 84 -4.54 2.81 -17.78
CA ARG A 84 -5.37 2.72 -19.01
C ARG A 84 -5.02 1.51 -19.87
N GLU A 85 -3.76 1.11 -19.87
CA GLU A 85 -3.24 -0.04 -20.62
C GLU A 85 -3.47 -1.38 -19.89
N LEU A 86 -3.97 -1.36 -18.65
CA LEU A 86 -4.20 -2.59 -17.92
C LEU A 86 -5.32 -3.42 -18.55
N PRO A 87 -5.17 -4.76 -18.61
CA PRO A 87 -6.26 -5.62 -19.01
C PRO A 87 -7.41 -5.44 -18.02
N ARG A 88 -8.65 -5.37 -18.52
CA ARG A 88 -9.85 -5.45 -17.69
C ARG A 88 -10.15 -6.93 -17.44
N PRO A 89 -9.89 -7.48 -16.25
CA PRO A 89 -10.10 -8.91 -16.02
C PRO A 89 -11.59 -9.23 -16.15
N LYS A 90 -11.94 -10.25 -16.94
CA LYS A 90 -13.33 -10.75 -16.97
C LYS A 90 -13.70 -11.26 -15.58
N GLY A 91 -14.89 -10.90 -15.09
CA GLY A 91 -15.32 -11.24 -13.74
C GLY A 91 -14.52 -10.53 -12.65
N LEU A 92 -14.09 -9.28 -12.92
CA LEU A 92 -13.54 -8.39 -11.89
C LEU A 92 -14.58 -8.19 -10.80
N GLN A 93 -14.19 -8.46 -9.55
CA GLN A 93 -15.06 -8.32 -8.38
C GLN A 93 -14.75 -7.03 -7.63
N ARG A 94 -13.47 -6.62 -7.57
CA ARG A 94 -13.02 -5.44 -6.83
C ARG A 94 -12.00 -4.59 -7.57
N LEU A 95 -12.06 -3.29 -7.32
CA LEU A 95 -11.00 -2.34 -7.61
C LEU A 95 -10.56 -1.71 -6.29
N LEU A 96 -9.29 -1.89 -5.93
CA LEU A 96 -8.72 -1.34 -4.70
C LEU A 96 -7.71 -0.25 -5.07
N LEU A 97 -7.87 0.93 -4.47
CA LEU A 97 -6.85 1.98 -4.48
C LEU A 97 -6.40 2.21 -3.05
N ILE A 98 -5.15 1.86 -2.78
CA ILE A 98 -4.53 2.05 -1.47
C ILE A 98 -3.59 3.24 -1.61
N ASN A 99 -4.12 4.42 -1.27
CA ASN A 99 -3.33 5.63 -1.19
C ASN A 99 -2.53 5.65 0.12
N ASN A 100 -1.38 5.01 0.10
CA ASN A 100 -0.51 4.83 1.24
C ASN A 100 0.33 6.10 1.48
N ALA A 101 -0.26 7.06 2.17
CA ALA A 101 0.44 8.21 2.73
C ALA A 101 0.27 8.21 4.25
N GLY A 102 1.38 8.18 5.00
CA GLY A 102 1.28 8.29 6.46
C GLY A 102 2.59 8.00 7.22
N PRO A 103 2.78 8.64 8.40
CA PRO A 103 3.96 8.46 9.24
C PRO A 103 3.79 7.25 10.19
N LEU A 104 3.88 6.04 9.65
CA LEU A 104 4.12 4.83 10.48
C LEU A 104 5.60 4.76 10.88
N ASP A 105 6.01 3.79 11.72
CA ASP A 105 7.42 3.64 12.10
C ASP A 105 8.30 3.30 10.88
N THR A 106 8.76 4.33 10.19
CA THR A 106 9.37 4.31 8.86
C THR A 106 10.32 5.50 8.74
N ASP A 107 11.19 5.49 7.73
CA ASP A 107 12.05 6.64 7.41
C ASP A 107 11.28 7.96 7.24
N MET A 108 10.02 7.90 6.80
CA MET A 108 9.18 9.10 6.68
C MET A 108 8.91 9.71 8.06
N GLN A 109 8.66 8.89 9.08
CA GLN A 109 8.44 9.37 10.44
C GLN A 109 9.72 9.95 11.03
N GLN A 110 10.86 9.32 10.75
CA GLN A 110 12.16 9.88 11.12
C GLN A 110 12.40 11.25 10.47
N LEU A 111 12.16 11.36 9.16
CA LEU A 111 12.30 12.63 8.45
C LEU A 111 11.36 13.69 9.04
N ALA A 112 10.10 13.33 9.31
CA ALA A 112 9.12 14.27 9.86
C ALA A 112 9.51 14.76 11.27
N ARG A 113 9.97 13.88 12.17
CA ARG A 113 10.40 14.28 13.52
C ARG A 113 11.70 15.10 13.54
N GLU A 114 12.48 15.06 12.47
CA GLU A 114 13.74 15.81 12.34
C GLU A 114 13.56 17.13 11.57
N THR A 115 12.65 17.19 10.60
CA THR A 115 12.56 18.30 9.63
C THR A 115 11.24 19.07 9.64
N SER A 116 10.19 18.61 10.36
CA SER A 116 8.92 19.35 10.49
C SER A 116 9.16 20.79 10.94
N VAL A 117 8.68 21.77 10.18
CA VAL A 117 8.89 23.21 10.46
C VAL A 117 8.17 23.64 11.73
N ASP A 118 6.95 23.14 11.94
CA ASP A 118 6.16 23.42 13.13
C ASP A 118 6.78 22.75 14.38
N PRO A 119 7.18 23.51 15.42
CA PRO A 119 7.84 22.98 16.60
C PRO A 119 6.97 22.00 17.41
N ASP A 120 5.67 22.26 17.51
CA ASP A 120 4.75 21.45 18.30
C ASP A 120 4.50 20.10 17.62
N MET A 121 4.30 20.10 16.29
CA MET A 121 4.24 18.89 15.47
C MET A 121 5.52 18.08 15.59
N ARG A 122 6.69 18.73 15.48
CA ARG A 122 7.99 18.06 15.61
C ARG A 122 8.12 17.40 16.98
N LYS A 123 7.81 18.13 18.06
CA LYS A 123 7.86 17.61 19.43
C LYS A 123 6.89 16.43 19.61
N GLY A 124 5.66 16.54 19.10
CA GLY A 124 4.67 15.46 19.14
C GLY A 124 5.17 14.18 18.46
N LEU A 125 5.76 14.29 17.27
CA LEU A 125 6.33 13.15 16.54
C LEU A 125 7.53 12.52 17.27
N GLN A 126 8.39 13.35 17.90
CA GLN A 126 9.49 12.86 18.72
C GLN A 126 9.00 12.11 19.96
N GLU A 127 7.97 12.61 20.63
CA GLU A 127 7.35 11.95 21.78
C GLU A 127 6.68 10.62 21.43
N LEU A 128 5.99 10.53 20.28
CA LEU A 128 5.40 9.28 19.82
C LEU A 128 6.45 8.17 19.67
N LYS A 129 7.61 8.49 19.08
CA LYS A 129 8.73 7.54 18.96
C LYS A 129 9.31 7.20 20.34
N ALA A 130 9.60 8.20 21.17
CA ALA A 130 10.21 8.00 22.48
C ALA A 130 9.33 7.17 23.43
N LYS A 131 8.01 7.31 23.32
CA LYS A 131 7.02 6.56 24.11
C LYS A 131 6.67 5.19 23.49
N GLY A 132 7.31 4.79 22.39
CA GLY A 132 7.02 3.52 21.70
C GLY A 132 5.59 3.42 21.18
N LYS A 133 4.94 4.54 20.87
CA LYS A 133 3.53 4.60 20.42
C LYS A 133 3.36 4.49 18.91
N LEU A 134 4.44 4.25 18.17
CA LEU A 134 4.35 4.01 16.74
C LEU A 134 3.89 2.58 16.48
N VAL A 135 2.97 2.44 15.54
CA VAL A 135 2.43 1.14 15.16
C VAL A 135 3.35 0.47 14.14
N ASP A 136 3.62 -0.82 14.35
CA ASP A 136 4.40 -1.64 13.43
C ASP A 136 3.66 -1.82 12.09
N CYS A 137 4.42 -1.82 11.00
CA CYS A 137 3.87 -1.92 9.65
C CYS A 137 3.13 -3.25 9.41
N LYS A 138 3.61 -4.38 9.96
CA LYS A 138 2.96 -5.68 9.78
C LYS A 138 1.63 -5.72 10.52
N VAL A 139 1.61 -5.21 11.76
CA VAL A 139 0.37 -5.17 12.57
C VAL A 139 -0.68 -4.28 11.90
N SER A 140 -0.29 -3.10 11.43
CA SER A 140 -1.19 -2.20 10.69
C SER A 140 -1.69 -2.85 9.39
N ALA A 141 -0.80 -3.51 8.64
CA ALA A 141 -1.16 -4.17 7.39
C ALA A 141 -2.17 -5.30 7.62
N GLN A 142 -1.96 -6.13 8.65
CA GLN A 142 -2.89 -7.19 9.03
C GLN A 142 -4.26 -6.64 9.41
N LYS A 143 -4.32 -5.52 10.16
CA LYS A 143 -5.61 -4.89 10.49
C LYS A 143 -6.34 -4.41 9.24
N LEU A 144 -5.65 -3.74 8.33
CA LEU A 144 -6.24 -3.31 7.06
C LEU A 144 -6.79 -4.50 6.26
N LEU A 145 -6.03 -5.60 6.16
CA LEU A 145 -6.49 -6.78 5.45
C LEU A 145 -7.74 -7.39 6.09
N SER A 146 -7.77 -7.51 7.41
CA SER A 146 -8.96 -8.00 8.11
C SER A 146 -10.19 -7.13 7.83
N LEU A 147 -10.03 -5.81 7.76
CA LEU A 147 -11.10 -4.89 7.39
C LEU A 147 -11.59 -5.11 5.94
N LEU A 148 -10.66 -5.27 4.99
CA LEU A 148 -10.98 -5.50 3.59
C LEU A 148 -11.60 -6.88 3.33
N GLU A 149 -11.22 -7.89 4.09
CA GLU A 149 -11.78 -9.24 4.00
C GLU A 149 -13.18 -9.33 4.59
N LYS A 150 -13.43 -8.68 5.74
CA LYS A 150 -14.76 -8.60 6.34
C LYS A 150 -15.73 -7.81 5.46
N ASP A 151 -15.27 -6.71 4.86
CA ASP A 151 -16.06 -5.85 3.97
C ASP A 151 -17.37 -5.32 4.62
N GLU A 152 -17.36 -5.15 5.94
CA GLU A 152 -18.51 -4.69 6.75
C GLU A 152 -18.47 -3.19 7.06
N PHE A 153 -17.46 -2.47 6.54
CA PHE A 153 -17.28 -1.04 6.80
C PHE A 153 -18.30 -0.20 6.02
N LYS A 154 -18.77 0.89 6.64
CA LYS A 154 -19.65 1.85 5.95
C LYS A 154 -18.84 2.68 4.97
N SER A 155 -19.43 2.99 3.81
CA SER A 155 -18.82 3.89 2.85
C SER A 155 -18.50 5.25 3.48
N GLY A 156 -17.29 5.75 3.27
CA GLY A 156 -16.80 7.00 3.85
C GLY A 156 -16.48 6.94 5.35
N ALA A 157 -16.52 5.76 5.98
CA ALA A 157 -16.18 5.63 7.40
C ALA A 157 -14.71 5.95 7.66
N HIS A 158 -14.47 6.62 8.78
CA HIS A 158 -13.15 6.65 9.42
C HIS A 158 -13.08 5.47 10.39
N VAL A 159 -12.06 4.63 10.24
CA VAL A 159 -11.79 3.49 11.12
C VAL A 159 -10.42 3.67 11.71
N ASP A 160 -10.36 3.82 13.03
CA ASP A 160 -9.12 3.97 13.78
C ASP A 160 -8.43 2.61 13.99
N PHE A 161 -7.10 2.62 14.11
CA PHE A 161 -6.34 1.41 14.42
C PHE A 161 -6.71 0.81 15.78
N TYR A 162 -7.26 1.58 16.72
CA TYR A 162 -7.71 1.10 18.02
C TYR A 162 -9.21 0.80 18.09
N ASP A 163 -9.97 1.05 17.01
CA ASP A 163 -11.36 0.65 16.92
C ASP A 163 -11.49 -0.89 16.94
N LYS A 164 -12.51 -1.39 17.63
CA LYS A 164 -12.75 -2.83 17.81
C LYS A 164 -13.28 -3.51 16.56
#